data_AF-A0A7Y4XAV5-F1
#
_entry.id   AF-A0A7Y4XAV5-F1
#
_cell.length_a   1.000
_cell.length_b   1.000
_cell.length_c   1.000
_cell.angle_alpha   90.00
_cell.angle_beta   90.00
_cell.angle_gamma   90.00
#
_symmetry.space_group_name_H-M   'P 1'
#
loop_
_entity.id
_entity.type
_entity.pdbx_description
1 polymer ?
#
loop_
_entity_poly.entity_id
_entity_poly.type
_entity_poly.pdbx_seq_one_letter_code
_entity_poly.pdbx_strand_id
1 'polypeptide(L)'
;MVESAVRCQLSQCHPVQHADRNTIGWLRLPPQPVEILVAFSILISALHALRPLFPGREIYVAAGFGLIHGLAFAAVLSDLKLATGPLALSILGLNLGIELMQLFIIAMTMPWLILLSLTPSYVWVRMSCAFLAAIAALGWLAERISGNSNFIGAALQKFPHYAPAAILLLALIALTAYGLSMRQTRRSALS
;
A
#
# COMPACT_ATOMS: atom_id res chain seq x y z
N MET A 1 -28.36 21.27 -18.65
CA MET A 1 -27.43 20.73 -19.67
C MET A 1 -26.31 19.84 -19.09
N VAL A 2 -25.78 20.11 -17.89
CA VAL A 2 -24.76 19.24 -17.25
C VAL A 2 -25.36 17.91 -16.74
N GLU A 3 -26.61 17.91 -16.26
CA GLU A 3 -27.28 16.68 -15.77
C GLU A 3 -27.62 15.63 -16.84
N SER A 4 -27.77 16.05 -18.11
CA SER A 4 -28.06 15.13 -19.21
C SER A 4 -26.82 14.34 -19.66
N ALA A 5 -25.61 14.86 -19.43
CA ALA A 5 -24.36 14.17 -19.73
C ALA A 5 -24.03 13.08 -18.69
N VAL A 6 -24.35 13.30 -17.41
CA VAL A 6 -24.13 12.33 -16.33
C VAL A 6 -25.07 11.12 -16.44
N ARG A 7 -26.29 11.32 -16.94
CA ARG A 7 -27.29 10.25 -17.06
C ARG A 7 -27.01 9.27 -18.20
N CYS A 8 -26.15 9.63 -19.16
CA CYS A 8 -25.75 8.76 -20.28
C CYS A 8 -24.66 7.73 -19.91
N GLN A 9 -23.92 7.96 -18.82
CA GLN A 9 -22.86 7.04 -18.36
C GLN A 9 -23.41 5.86 -17.52
N LEU A 10 -24.61 5.99 -16.95
CA LEU A 10 -25.24 4.96 -16.12
C LEU A 10 -26.10 3.96 -16.91
N SER A 11 -26.28 4.16 -18.22
CA SER A 11 -27.10 3.29 -19.10
C SER A 11 -26.31 2.37 -20.04
N GLN A 12 -24.97 2.31 -19.94
CA GLN A 12 -24.18 1.31 -20.67
C GLN A 12 -23.97 0.06 -19.81
N CYS A 13 -25.00 -0.79 -19.79
CA CYS A 13 -24.86 -2.22 -19.53
C CYS A 13 -23.95 -2.81 -20.63
N HIS A 14 -22.65 -2.92 -20.38
CA HIS A 14 -21.82 -3.83 -21.16
C HIS A 14 -22.05 -5.26 -20.65
N PRO A 15 -22.51 -6.20 -21.51
CA PRO A 15 -22.53 -7.60 -21.14
C PRO A 15 -21.10 -8.08 -20.91
N VAL A 16 -20.93 -8.87 -19.86
CA VAL A 16 -19.71 -9.63 -19.56
C VAL A 16 -19.37 -10.49 -20.78
N GLN A 17 -18.42 -10.05 -21.59
CA GLN A 17 -17.95 -10.78 -22.76
C GLN A 17 -17.09 -11.96 -22.31
N HIS A 18 -17.70 -13.14 -22.40
CA HIS A 18 -17.03 -14.43 -22.36
C HIS A 18 -15.93 -14.52 -23.43
N ALA A 19 -14.76 -15.02 -22.99
CA ALA A 19 -13.84 -15.87 -23.72
C ALA A 19 -13.59 -15.57 -25.22
N ASP A 20 -12.53 -14.82 -25.51
CA ASP A 20 -11.73 -15.06 -26.71
C ASP A 20 -10.47 -15.85 -26.33
N ARG A 21 -10.56 -17.17 -26.54
CA ARG A 21 -9.42 -18.06 -26.69
C ARG A 21 -8.99 -18.02 -28.15
N ASN A 22 -8.00 -17.20 -28.52
CA ASN A 22 -6.97 -17.49 -29.55
C ASN A 22 -6.39 -16.24 -30.25
N THR A 23 -5.63 -15.41 -29.53
CA THR A 23 -4.51 -14.69 -30.17
C THR A 23 -3.30 -14.72 -29.25
N ILE A 24 -2.28 -15.50 -29.62
CA ILE A 24 -1.02 -15.53 -28.88
C ILE A 24 -0.32 -14.19 -29.13
N GLY A 25 -0.53 -13.26 -28.19
CA GLY A 25 0.17 -11.97 -28.02
C GLY A 25 0.93 -11.91 -26.69
N TRP A 26 1.55 -13.04 -26.33
CA TRP A 26 2.74 -13.25 -25.50
C TRP A 26 2.86 -12.79 -24.04
N LEU A 27 2.00 -11.95 -23.44
CA LEU A 27 1.90 -11.88 -21.96
C LEU A 27 0.68 -11.09 -21.43
N ARG A 28 -0.55 -11.49 -21.77
CA ARG A 28 -1.71 -11.01 -21.00
C ARG A 28 -1.82 -11.81 -19.72
N LEU A 29 -1.04 -11.43 -18.70
CA LEU A 29 -1.22 -11.98 -17.36
C LEU A 29 -2.63 -11.56 -16.89
N PRO A 30 -3.49 -12.50 -16.47
CA PRO A 30 -4.73 -12.11 -15.83
C PRO A 30 -4.42 -11.21 -14.62
N PRO A 31 -5.22 -10.17 -14.35
CA PRO A 31 -4.94 -9.23 -13.27
C PRO A 31 -4.98 -9.90 -11.89
N GLN A 32 -5.73 -10.98 -11.76
CA GLN A 32 -5.92 -11.70 -10.50
C GLN A 32 -4.61 -12.26 -9.92
N PRO A 33 -3.75 -13.01 -10.65
CA PRO A 33 -2.43 -13.40 -10.14
C PRO A 33 -1.54 -12.23 -9.69
N VAL A 34 -1.57 -11.12 -10.43
CA VAL A 34 -0.79 -9.93 -10.11
C VAL A 34 -1.23 -9.34 -8.77
N GLU A 35 -2.53 -9.15 -8.59
CA GLU A 35 -3.09 -8.61 -7.35
C GLU A 35 -2.87 -9.55 -6.16
N ILE A 36 -2.92 -10.88 -6.37
CA ILE A 36 -2.58 -11.89 -5.36
C ILE A 36 -1.11 -11.73 -4.92
N LEU A 37 -0.18 -11.56 -5.87
CA LEU A 37 1.23 -11.36 -5.56
C LEU A 37 1.47 -10.05 -4.80
N VAL A 38 0.77 -8.98 -5.16
CA VAL A 38 0.83 -7.71 -4.42
C VAL A 38 0.32 -7.88 -3.00
N ALA A 39 -0.87 -8.46 -2.80
CA ALA A 39 -1.41 -8.71 -1.46
C ALA A 39 -0.50 -9.60 -0.61
N PHE A 40 0.08 -10.64 -1.22
CA PHE A 40 1.03 -11.54 -0.57
C PHE A 40 2.33 -10.82 -0.18
N SER A 41 2.83 -9.92 -1.04
CA SER A 41 3.99 -9.12 -0.71
C SER A 41 3.74 -8.23 0.52
N ILE A 42 2.59 -7.54 0.60
CA ILE A 42 2.22 -6.71 1.77
C ILE A 42 2.17 -7.58 3.04
N LEU A 43 1.64 -8.80 2.95
CA LEU A 43 1.64 -9.74 4.07
C LEU A 43 3.05 -10.08 4.53
N ILE A 44 3.99 -10.37 3.60
CA ILE A 44 5.39 -10.61 3.93
C ILE A 44 6.02 -9.38 4.60
N SER A 45 5.79 -8.17 4.09
CA SER A 45 6.30 -6.94 4.73
C SER A 45 5.77 -6.77 6.15
N ALA A 46 4.49 -7.03 6.37
CA ALA A 46 3.87 -6.94 7.68
C ALA A 46 4.47 -7.97 8.65
N LEU A 47 4.66 -9.21 8.21
CA LEU A 47 5.32 -10.24 9.01
C LEU A 47 6.79 -9.90 9.31
N HIS A 48 7.52 -9.37 8.33
CA HIS A 48 8.89 -8.90 8.51
C HIS A 48 8.99 -7.75 9.53
N ALA A 49 7.99 -6.86 9.56
CA ALA A 49 7.89 -5.78 10.55
C ALA A 49 7.62 -6.31 11.97
N LEU A 50 6.89 -7.42 12.12
CA LEU A 50 6.69 -8.09 13.42
C LEU A 50 7.96 -8.80 13.89
N ARG A 51 8.57 -9.59 13.00
CA ARG A 51 9.82 -10.32 13.25
C ARG A 51 10.68 -10.31 12.00
N PRO A 52 11.96 -9.88 12.06
CA PRO A 52 12.83 -9.88 10.90
C PRO A 52 12.96 -11.28 10.32
N LEU A 53 12.35 -11.52 9.16
CA LEU A 53 12.34 -12.83 8.51
C LEU A 53 13.67 -13.14 7.81
N PHE A 54 14.39 -12.10 7.37
CA PHE A 54 15.57 -12.20 6.52
C PHE A 54 16.68 -11.24 6.96
N PRO A 55 17.26 -11.42 8.17
CA PRO A 55 18.32 -10.55 8.65
C PRO A 55 19.53 -10.60 7.72
N GLY A 56 19.99 -9.44 7.24
CA GLY A 56 21.14 -9.29 6.35
C GLY A 56 20.88 -9.60 4.88
N ARG A 57 19.63 -9.83 4.47
CA ARG A 57 19.23 -10.09 3.06
C ARG A 57 18.20 -9.10 2.55
N GLU A 58 18.08 -7.95 3.21
CA GLU A 58 17.08 -6.91 2.94
C GLU A 58 17.19 -6.38 1.49
N ILE A 59 18.40 -6.35 0.92
CA ILE A 59 18.64 -5.96 -0.47
C ILE A 59 17.93 -6.90 -1.44
N TYR A 60 18.01 -8.21 -1.22
CA TYR A 60 17.35 -9.21 -2.07
C TYR A 60 15.82 -9.15 -1.92
N VAL A 61 15.33 -8.89 -0.70
CA VAL A 61 13.91 -8.68 -0.45
C VAL A 61 13.43 -7.43 -1.18
N ALA A 62 14.15 -6.31 -1.09
CA ALA A 62 13.82 -5.07 -1.79
C ALA A 62 13.83 -5.26 -3.31
N ALA A 63 14.82 -5.97 -3.87
CA ALA A 63 14.89 -6.29 -5.29
C ALA A 63 13.70 -7.16 -5.74
N GLY A 64 13.36 -8.19 -4.96
CA GLY A 64 12.19 -9.05 -5.22
C GLY A 64 10.88 -8.28 -5.17
N PHE A 65 10.71 -7.40 -4.18
CA PHE A 65 9.56 -6.51 -4.09
C PHE A 65 9.45 -5.60 -5.31
N GLY A 66 10.56 -4.95 -5.69
CA GLY A 66 10.61 -4.07 -6.86
C GLY A 66 10.26 -4.81 -8.15
N LEU A 67 10.73 -6.04 -8.32
CA LEU A 67 10.41 -6.85 -9.50
C LEU A 67 8.92 -7.23 -9.56
N ILE A 68 8.35 -7.70 -8.45
CA ILE A 68 6.93 -8.09 -8.37
C ILE A 68 6.04 -6.87 -8.67
N HIS A 69 6.33 -5.72 -8.04
CA HIS A 69 5.55 -4.50 -8.24
C HIS A 69 5.76 -3.90 -9.65
N GLY A 70 6.98 -3.96 -10.18
CA GLY A 70 7.28 -3.53 -11.55
C GLY A 70 6.53 -4.34 -12.60
N LEU A 71 6.43 -5.67 -12.42
CA LEU A 71 5.64 -6.54 -13.29
C LEU A 71 4.15 -6.25 -13.15
N ALA A 72 3.67 -6.05 -11.92
CA ALA A 72 2.28 -5.71 -11.64
C ALA A 72 1.86 -4.42 -12.35
N PHE A 73 2.73 -3.42 -12.27
CA PHE A 73 2.54 -2.15 -12.92
C PHE A 73 2.57 -2.26 -14.45
N ALA A 74 3.54 -3.00 -15.00
CA ALA A 74 3.65 -3.24 -16.43
C ALA A 74 2.39 -3.92 -17.01
N ALA A 75 1.78 -4.84 -16.27
CA ALA A 75 0.52 -5.48 -16.66
C ALA A 75 -0.60 -4.45 -16.84
N VAL A 76 -0.78 -3.54 -15.87
CA VAL A 76 -1.79 -2.46 -15.94
C VAL A 76 -1.55 -1.52 -17.13
N LEU A 77 -0.30 -1.19 -17.42
CA LEU A 77 0.02 -0.32 -18.56
C LEU A 77 -0.17 -1.00 -19.92
N SER A 78 0.04 -2.31 -19.99
CA SER A 78 -0.19 -3.06 -21.23
C SER A 78 -1.66 -3.06 -21.67
N ASP A 79 -2.60 -2.88 -20.73
CA ASP A 79 -4.03 -2.78 -21.01
C ASP A 79 -4.44 -1.43 -21.64
N LEU A 80 -3.61 -0.39 -21.49
CA LEU A 80 -3.91 0.96 -22.00
C LEU A 80 -3.74 1.11 -23.54
N LYS A 81 -3.27 0.07 -24.25
CA LYS A 81 -3.09 0.03 -25.72
C LYS A 81 -2.42 1.29 -26.32
N LEU A 82 -1.44 1.86 -25.62
CA LEU A 82 -0.76 3.09 -26.06
C LEU A 82 0.25 2.82 -27.19
N ALA A 83 0.40 3.79 -28.10
CA ALA A 83 1.53 3.80 -29.04
C ALA A 83 2.86 3.91 -28.28
N THR A 84 3.97 3.43 -28.88
CA THR A 84 5.28 3.30 -28.23
C THR A 84 5.86 4.61 -27.67
N GLY A 85 5.63 5.75 -28.33
CA GLY A 85 6.05 7.07 -27.84
C GLY A 85 5.32 7.50 -26.55
N PRO A 86 3.97 7.57 -26.57
CA PRO A 86 3.16 7.83 -25.36
C PRO A 86 3.44 6.85 -24.22
N LEU A 87 3.70 5.58 -24.51
CA LEU A 87 4.01 4.56 -23.50
C LEU A 87 5.26 4.92 -22.67
N ALA A 88 6.35 5.35 -23.32
CA ALA A 88 7.57 5.73 -22.63
C ALA A 88 7.36 6.92 -21.70
N LEU A 89 6.61 7.93 -22.15
CA LEU A 89 6.28 9.10 -21.34
C LEU A 89 5.36 8.74 -20.16
N SER A 90 4.42 7.82 -20.35
CA SER A 90 3.55 7.30 -19.28
C SER A 90 4.33 6.53 -18.21
N ILE A 91 5.29 5.68 -18.61
CA ILE A 91 6.15 4.96 -17.66
C ILE A 91 7.01 5.96 -16.87
N LEU A 92 7.60 6.96 -17.54
CA LEU A 92 8.40 7.99 -16.89
C LEU A 92 7.57 8.81 -15.90
N GLY A 93 6.41 9.32 -16.34
CA GLY A 93 5.53 10.14 -15.53
C GLY A 93 5.01 9.39 -14.30
N LEU A 94 4.73 8.10 -14.45
CA LEU A 94 4.31 7.29 -13.31
C LEU A 94 5.46 7.00 -12.33
N ASN A 95 6.65 6.62 -12.80
CA ASN A 95 7.80 6.42 -11.90
C ASN A 95 8.09 7.69 -11.09
N LEU A 96 8.09 8.84 -11.76
CA LEU A 96 8.28 10.13 -11.10
C LEU A 96 7.15 10.43 -10.12
N GLY A 97 5.89 10.15 -10.48
CA GLY A 97 4.75 10.32 -9.60
C GLY A 97 4.83 9.44 -8.34
N ILE A 98 5.22 8.16 -8.48
CA ILE A 98 5.41 7.25 -7.34
C ILE A 98 6.54 7.74 -6.44
N GLU A 99 7.69 8.12 -7.02
CA GLU A 99 8.83 8.60 -6.25
C GLU A 99 8.50 9.88 -5.47
N LEU A 100 7.82 10.84 -6.11
CA LEU A 100 7.36 12.07 -5.44
C LEU A 100 6.36 11.78 -4.32
N MET A 101 5.40 10.88 -4.53
CA MET A 101 4.45 10.47 -3.49
C MET A 101 5.15 9.77 -2.33
N GLN A 102 6.09 8.88 -2.61
CA GLN A 102 6.88 8.18 -1.58
C GLN A 102 7.70 9.17 -0.75
N LEU A 103 8.42 10.09 -1.40
CA LEU A 103 9.18 11.15 -0.71
C LEU A 103 8.27 12.03 0.14
N PHE A 104 7.10 12.40 -0.37
CA PHE A 104 6.12 13.19 0.37
C PHE A 104 5.62 12.47 1.63
N ILE A 105 5.25 11.19 1.51
CA ILE A 105 4.82 10.37 2.66
C ILE A 105 5.96 10.22 3.68
N ILE A 106 7.19 9.95 3.23
CA ILE A 106 8.36 9.84 4.10
C ILE A 106 8.60 11.16 4.85
N ALA A 107 8.59 12.29 4.15
CA ALA A 107 8.79 13.61 4.75
C ALA A 107 7.77 13.92 5.85
N MET A 108 6.51 13.51 5.68
CA MET A 108 5.46 13.74 6.67
C MET A 108 5.47 12.76 7.84
N THR A 109 5.89 11.51 7.64
CA THR A 109 5.77 10.45 8.65
C THR A 109 7.05 10.20 9.43
N MET A 110 8.21 10.31 8.77
CA MET A 110 9.50 9.93 9.34
C MET A 110 9.93 10.77 10.56
N PRO A 111 9.73 12.10 10.62
CA PRO A 111 10.09 12.88 11.81
C PRO A 111 9.42 12.38 13.09
N TRP A 112 8.14 11.99 13.00
CA TRP A 112 7.37 11.48 14.14
C TRP A 112 7.82 10.07 14.54
N LEU A 113 8.15 9.22 13.56
CA LEU A 113 8.68 7.88 13.83
C LEU A 113 10.06 7.93 14.49
N ILE A 114 10.93 8.86 14.09
CA ILE A 114 12.23 9.07 14.74
C ILE A 114 12.01 9.49 16.20
N LEU A 115 11.15 10.48 16.45
CA LEU A 115 10.85 10.92 17.81
C LEU A 115 10.27 9.80 18.67
N LEU A 116 9.36 9.00 18.11
CA LEU A 116 8.78 7.85 18.79
C LEU A 116 9.81 6.74 19.04
N SER A 117 10.77 6.51 18.14
CA SER A 117 11.82 5.49 18.28
C SER A 117 12.75 5.71 19.48
N LEU A 118 12.81 6.94 19.99
CA LEU A 118 13.52 7.29 21.23
C LEU A 118 12.74 6.87 22.49
N THR A 119 11.58 6.24 22.34
CA THR A 119 10.69 5.84 23.43
C THR A 119 10.38 4.34 23.37
N PRO A 120 10.12 3.69 24.52
CA PRO A 120 9.73 2.27 24.55
C PRO A 120 8.38 2.00 23.84
N SER A 121 7.55 3.04 23.68
CA SER A 121 6.26 2.96 22.98
C SER A 121 6.40 2.62 21.49
N TYR A 122 7.57 2.83 20.89
CA TYR A 122 7.85 2.52 19.49
C TYR A 122 7.53 1.06 19.14
N VAL A 123 7.92 0.12 20.02
CA VAL A 123 7.70 -1.30 19.79
C VAL A 123 6.20 -1.60 19.67
N TRP A 124 5.38 -1.03 20.56
CA TRP A 124 3.93 -1.23 20.57
C TRP A 124 3.26 -0.65 19.32
N VAL A 125 3.65 0.55 18.91
CA VAL A 125 3.10 1.19 17.70
C VAL A 125 3.49 0.40 16.45
N ARG A 126 4.76 0.02 16.33
CA ARG A 126 5.26 -0.79 15.22
C ARG A 126 4.51 -2.12 15.10
N MET A 127 4.34 -2.83 16.22
CA MET A 127 3.64 -4.12 16.25
C MET A 127 2.15 -3.98 15.91
N SER A 128 1.49 -2.95 16.44
CA SER A 128 0.07 -2.67 16.14
C SER A 128 -0.14 -2.38 14.64
N CYS A 129 0.68 -1.51 14.06
CA CYS A 129 0.62 -1.20 12.63
C CYS A 129 0.89 -2.43 11.76
N ALA A 130 1.90 -3.23 12.11
CA ALA A 130 2.22 -4.44 11.38
C ALA A 130 1.09 -5.48 11.46
N PHE A 131 0.44 -5.63 12.61
CA PHE A 131 -0.70 -6.54 12.77
C PHE A 131 -1.91 -6.11 11.94
N LEU A 132 -2.24 -4.82 11.96
CA LEU A 132 -3.32 -4.26 11.13
C LEU A 132 -3.02 -4.45 9.63
N ALA A 133 -1.78 -4.20 9.20
CA ALA A 133 -1.35 -4.43 7.82
C ALA A 133 -1.47 -5.91 7.41
N ALA A 134 -1.11 -6.84 8.30
CA ALA A 134 -1.26 -8.28 8.05
C ALA A 134 -2.73 -8.69 7.89
N ILE A 135 -3.63 -8.20 8.75
CA ILE A 135 -5.08 -8.46 8.63
C ILE A 135 -5.62 -7.91 7.32
N ALA A 136 -5.26 -6.67 6.97
CA ALA A 136 -5.68 -6.04 5.72
C ALA A 136 -5.20 -6.85 4.50
N ALA A 137 -3.93 -7.26 4.50
CA ALA A 137 -3.34 -8.07 3.42
C ALA A 137 -4.03 -9.44 3.28
N LEU A 138 -4.31 -10.12 4.40
CA LEU A 138 -5.05 -11.38 4.40
C LEU A 138 -6.47 -11.22 3.87
N GLY A 139 -7.17 -10.16 4.28
CA GLY A 139 -8.52 -9.86 3.79
C GLY A 139 -8.54 -9.60 2.29
N TRP A 140 -7.57 -8.83 1.79
CA TRP A 140 -7.45 -8.55 0.35
C TRP A 140 -7.06 -9.79 -0.45
N LEU A 141 -6.13 -10.61 0.06
CA LEU A 141 -5.74 -11.88 -0.54
C LEU A 141 -6.94 -12.85 -0.62
N ALA A 142 -7.73 -12.97 0.46
CA ALA A 142 -8.91 -13.81 0.50
C ALA A 142 -9.99 -13.36 -0.50
N GLU A 143 -10.18 -12.05 -0.66
CA GLU A 143 -11.08 -11.48 -1.66
C GLU A 143 -10.63 -11.83 -3.09
N ARG A 144 -9.32 -11.78 -3.38
CA ARG A 144 -8.79 -12.13 -4.69
C ARG A 144 -8.81 -13.63 -4.99
N ILE A 145 -8.68 -14.48 -3.99
CA ILE A 145 -8.80 -15.94 -4.17
C ILE A 145 -10.27 -16.36 -4.32
N SER A 146 -11.16 -15.80 -3.49
CA SER A 146 -12.57 -16.22 -3.43
C SER A 146 -13.45 -15.55 -4.48
N GLY A 147 -13.02 -14.41 -5.03
CA GLY A 147 -13.82 -13.59 -5.96
C GLY A 147 -15.01 -12.88 -5.32
N ASN A 148 -15.23 -13.05 -4.01
CA ASN A 148 -16.31 -12.43 -3.25
C ASN A 148 -15.79 -11.25 -2.43
N SER A 149 -16.55 -10.16 -2.39
CA SER A 149 -16.24 -9.02 -1.54
C SER A 149 -16.38 -9.40 -0.06
N ASN A 150 -15.41 -8.98 0.75
CA ASN A 150 -15.37 -9.26 2.17
C ASN A 150 -15.59 -7.99 2.99
N PHE A 151 -16.03 -8.13 4.24
CA PHE A 151 -16.17 -7.00 5.17
C PHE A 151 -14.87 -6.21 5.35
N ILE A 152 -13.72 -6.89 5.32
CA ILE A 152 -12.39 -6.27 5.44
C ILE A 152 -12.13 -5.31 4.27
N GLY A 153 -12.46 -5.74 3.03
CA GLY A 153 -12.37 -4.88 1.85
C GLY A 153 -13.29 -3.65 1.96
N ALA A 154 -14.52 -3.83 2.45
CA ALA A 154 -15.45 -2.73 2.68
C ALA A 154 -14.98 -1.75 3.78
N ALA A 155 -14.32 -2.26 4.83
CA ALA A 155 -13.73 -1.43 5.87
C ALA A 155 -12.52 -0.63 5.35
N LEU A 156 -11.68 -1.26 4.53
CA LEU A 156 -10.52 -0.64 3.88
C LEU A 156 -10.92 0.50 2.94
N GLN A 157 -12.03 0.37 2.22
CA GLN A 157 -12.50 1.43 1.32
C GLN A 157 -12.94 2.72 2.05
N LYS A 158 -13.27 2.64 3.35
CA LYS A 158 -13.55 3.82 4.18
C LYS A 158 -12.29 4.51 4.69
N PHE A 159 -11.15 3.82 4.64
CA PHE A 159 -9.86 4.28 5.15
C PHE A 159 -9.29 5.56 4.51
N PRO A 160 -9.47 5.86 3.20
CA PRO A 160 -8.84 7.02 2.56
C PRO A 160 -9.16 8.36 3.23
N HIS A 161 -10.37 8.51 3.78
CA HIS A 161 -10.76 9.73 4.50
C HIS A 161 -10.04 9.91 5.85
N TYR A 162 -9.49 8.84 6.42
CA TYR A 162 -8.80 8.86 7.72
C TYR A 162 -7.27 9.01 7.60
N ALA A 163 -6.72 8.98 6.38
CA ALA A 163 -5.28 9.11 6.16
C ALA A 163 -4.63 10.35 6.83
N PRO A 164 -5.17 11.58 6.71
CA PRO A 164 -4.60 12.74 7.41
C PRO A 164 -4.76 12.63 8.94
N ALA A 165 -5.86 12.05 9.42
CA ALA A 165 -6.08 11.81 10.85
C ALA A 165 -5.07 10.81 11.43
N ALA A 166 -4.65 9.81 10.66
CA ALA A 166 -3.64 8.84 11.07
C ALA A 166 -2.26 9.51 11.29
N ILE A 167 -1.87 10.46 10.45
CA ILE A 167 -0.63 11.23 10.62
C ILE A 167 -0.70 12.09 11.89
N LEU A 168 -1.83 12.77 12.13
CA LEU A 168 -2.03 13.56 13.34
C LEU A 168 -2.02 12.68 14.61
N LEU A 169 -2.67 11.51 14.55
CA LEU A 169 -2.65 10.54 15.65
C LEU A 169 -1.22 10.06 15.94
N LEU A 170 -0.43 9.75 14.91
CA LEU A 170 0.97 9.37 15.06
C LEU A 170 1.79 10.49 15.72
N ALA A 171 1.61 11.74 15.27
CA ALA A 171 2.29 12.90 15.85
C ALA A 171 1.93 13.08 17.34
N LEU A 172 0.65 12.94 17.70
CA LEU A 172 0.18 13.03 19.08
C LEU A 172 0.78 11.92 19.96
N ILE A 173 0.79 10.68 19.48
CA ILE A 173 1.39 9.54 20.19
C ILE A 173 2.90 9.76 20.38
N ALA A 174 3.60 10.24 19.34
CA ALA A 174 5.03 10.54 19.43
C ALA A 174 5.33 11.63 20.47
N LEU A 175 4.60 12.73 20.45
CA LEU A 175 4.79 13.85 21.39
C LEU A 175 4.47 13.46 22.83
N THR A 176 3.37 12.74 23.05
CA THR A 176 2.97 12.29 24.40
C THR A 176 3.96 11.26 24.96
N ALA A 177 4.37 10.27 24.17
CA ALA A 177 5.37 9.28 24.56
C ALA A 177 6.72 9.94 24.89
N TYR A 178 7.16 10.88 24.06
CA TYR A 178 8.40 11.63 24.28
C TYR A 178 8.34 12.48 25.57
N GLY A 179 7.22 13.17 25.79
CA GLY A 179 6.99 13.97 27.00
C GLY A 179 6.96 13.13 28.27
N LEU A 180 6.34 11.95 28.25
CA LEU A 180 6.33 11.01 29.38
C LEU A 180 7.72 10.43 29.65
N SER A 181 8.45 10.06 28.60
CA SER A 181 9.83 9.56 28.70
C SER A 181 10.76 10.59 29.36
N MET A 182 10.73 11.85 28.92
CA MET A 182 11.53 12.93 29.54
C MET A 182 11.17 13.16 31.01
N ARG A 183 9.89 13.03 31.38
CA ARG A 183 9.45 13.17 32.78
C ARG A 183 9.95 12.03 33.66
N GLN A 184 9.97 10.79 33.15
CA GLN A 184 10.52 9.64 33.87
C GLN A 184 12.03 9.80 34.11
N THR A 185 12.80 10.16 33.09
CA THR A 185 14.26 10.36 33.23
C THR A 185 14.59 11.47 34.25
N ARG A 186 13.85 12.58 34.25
CA ARG A 186 14.03 13.65 35.25
C ARG A 186 13.70 13.20 36.67
N ARG A 187 12.68 12.36 36.86
CA ARG A 187 12.32 11.84 38.20
C ARG A 187 13.39 10.91 38.75
N SER A 188 13.94 10.03 37.91
CA SER A 188 15.01 9.11 38.32
C SER A 188 16.34 9.81 38.63
N ALA A 189 16.56 11.03 38.15
CA ALA A 189 17.75 11.84 38.45
C ALA A 189 17.64 12.62 39.78
N LEU A 190 16.45 12.67 40.39
CA LEU A 190 16.18 13.41 41.63
C LEU A 190 15.98 12.49 42.86
N SER A 191 15.95 11.18 42.65
CA SER A 191 15.83 10.13 43.68
C SER A 191 17.18 9.47 43.95
#